data_AF-A0A7S1NBT7-F1
#
_entry.id   AF-A0A7S1NBT7-F1
#
_cell.length_a   1.000
_cell.length_b   1.000
_cell.length_c   1.000
_cell.angle_alpha   90.00
_cell.angle_beta   90.00
_cell.angle_gamma   90.00
#
_symmetry.space_group_name_H-M   'P 1'
#
loop_
_entity.id
_entity.type
_entity.pdbx_description
1 polymer ?
#
loop_
_entity_poly.entity_id
_entity_poly.type
_entity_poly.pdbx_seq_one_letter_code
_entity_poly.pdbx_strand_id
1 'polypeptide(L)'
;QYKLLAADLYDLHSKAGLDWLPLLDLVVRSTVRNAASDYIAVQYLTENKAEIARNMSVQVDQAMAKYHATVVSLLVNKVTLPREWERVIESQRETILNERNAQRNGTLNVDEAKQKRKSQLILLDNERNQQIAEKGIEQERASFENLTKVNEALNERKKALLDAEANRSQVLIATEAMIAEAVAAREGSITKKTTDRDRLELEWQIEIMAAQADADVKYLEATAEANNTLRIGKSHVYAAQVALNATRTVLRTLRTRLGLNSSEVVLYEWVQWMKKHR
;
A
#
# COMPACT_ATOMS: atom_id res chain seq x y z
N GLN A 1 -14.53 -59.28 84.82
CA GLN A 1 -14.83 -58.62 86.10
C GLN A 1 -16.33 -58.43 86.21
N TYR A 2 -16.93 -58.67 87.37
CA TYR A 2 -18.36 -58.46 87.59
C TYR A 2 -18.61 -57.81 88.96
N LYS A 3 -19.78 -57.19 89.13
CA LYS A 3 -20.26 -56.59 90.38
C LYS A 3 -21.59 -57.24 90.75
N LEU A 4 -21.78 -57.50 92.04
CA LEU A 4 -23.05 -57.91 92.60
C LEU A 4 -23.79 -56.69 93.13
N LEU A 5 -25.10 -56.63 92.92
CA LEU A 5 -25.93 -55.59 93.50
C LEU A 5 -26.28 -55.97 94.94
N ALA A 6 -25.98 -55.09 95.89
CA ALA A 6 -26.16 -55.35 97.32
C ALA A 6 -27.62 -55.68 97.71
N ALA A 7 -28.59 -55.18 96.94
CA ALA A 7 -30.02 -55.43 97.14
C ALA A 7 -30.43 -56.88 96.87
N ASP A 8 -29.68 -57.61 96.04
CA ASP A 8 -30.11 -58.89 95.47
C ASP A 8 -29.31 -60.10 96.01
N LEU A 9 -28.41 -59.86 96.98
CA LEU A 9 -27.58 -60.88 97.61
C LEU A 9 -28.41 -61.97 98.30
N TYR A 10 -29.56 -61.60 98.88
CA TYR A 10 -30.46 -62.55 99.54
C TYR A 10 -31.09 -63.54 98.54
N ASP A 11 -31.52 -63.03 97.38
CA ASP A 11 -32.11 -63.84 96.30
C ASP A 11 -31.07 -64.69 95.56
N LEU A 12 -29.84 -64.21 95.46
CA LEU A 12 -28.74 -65.02 94.94
C LEU A 12 -28.43 -66.19 95.89
N HIS A 13 -28.38 -65.93 97.21
CA HIS A 13 -28.13 -66.96 98.21
C HIS A 13 -29.28 -67.99 98.27
N SER A 14 -30.53 -67.58 98.07
CA SER A 14 -31.67 -68.51 98.03
C SER A 14 -31.67 -69.41 96.79
N LYS A 15 -31.19 -68.93 95.65
CA LYS A 15 -31.15 -69.69 94.38
C LYS A 15 -29.89 -70.55 94.21
N ALA A 16 -28.73 -70.10 94.69
CA ALA A 16 -27.43 -70.71 94.43
C ALA A 16 -26.75 -71.28 95.68
N GLY A 17 -27.29 -71.05 96.89
CA GLY A 17 -26.70 -71.47 98.15
C GLY A 17 -25.52 -70.60 98.60
N LEU A 18 -24.78 -71.09 99.62
CA LEU A 18 -23.62 -70.38 100.18
C LEU A 18 -22.44 -70.26 99.20
N ASP A 19 -22.32 -71.18 98.23
CA ASP A 19 -21.19 -71.25 97.29
C ASP A 19 -21.64 -70.98 95.84
N TRP A 20 -22.02 -69.73 95.57
CA TRP A 20 -22.55 -69.27 94.29
C TRP A 20 -21.46 -68.97 93.23
N LEU A 21 -20.18 -68.93 93.63
CA LEU A 21 -19.06 -68.60 92.75
C LEU A 21 -18.85 -69.63 91.62
N PRO A 22 -18.86 -70.95 91.87
CA PRO A 22 -18.73 -71.96 90.80
C PRO A 22 -19.88 -71.90 89.78
N LEU A 23 -21.09 -71.57 90.23
CA LEU A 23 -22.25 -71.42 89.36
C LEU A 23 -22.06 -70.26 88.38
N LEU A 24 -21.62 -69.10 88.88
CA LEU A 24 -21.32 -67.94 88.03
C LEU A 24 -20.19 -68.23 87.05
N ASP A 25 -19.11 -68.92 87.47
CA ASP A 25 -18.02 -69.31 86.56
C ASP A 25 -18.53 -70.24 85.45
N LEU A 26 -19.40 -71.20 85.78
CA LEU A 26 -20.01 -72.09 84.80
C LEU A 26 -20.84 -71.33 83.76
N VAL A 27 -21.66 -70.38 84.21
CA VAL A 27 -22.49 -69.55 83.32
C VAL A 27 -21.60 -68.72 82.39
N VAL A 28 -20.58 -68.04 82.93
CA VAL A 28 -19.63 -67.27 82.11
C VAL A 28 -18.95 -68.17 81.09
N ARG A 29 -18.42 -69.33 81.49
CA ARG A 29 -17.73 -70.24 80.57
C ARG A 29 -18.64 -70.73 79.46
N SER A 30 -19.88 -71.10 79.79
CA SER A 30 -20.86 -71.56 78.81
C SER A 30 -21.21 -70.45 77.82
N THR A 31 -21.51 -69.25 78.32
CA THR A 31 -21.89 -68.12 77.48
C THR A 31 -20.74 -67.61 76.63
N VAL A 32 -19.52 -67.53 77.17
CA VAL A 32 -18.32 -67.18 76.40
C VAL A 32 -18.04 -68.22 75.33
N ARG A 33 -18.20 -69.52 75.64
CA ARG A 33 -18.02 -70.58 74.65
C ARG A 33 -19.01 -70.46 73.48
N ASN A 34 -20.28 -70.18 73.77
CA ASN A 34 -21.31 -70.00 72.73
C ASN A 34 -21.11 -68.69 71.96
N ALA A 35 -20.81 -67.59 72.64
CA ALA A 35 -20.47 -66.33 72.00
C ALA A 35 -19.24 -66.48 71.09
N ALA A 36 -18.30 -67.34 71.49
CA ALA A 36 -17.07 -67.55 70.75
C ALA A 36 -17.25 -68.33 69.44
N SER A 37 -18.28 -69.16 69.34
CA SER A 37 -18.56 -69.92 68.11
C SER A 37 -19.05 -69.05 66.95
N ASP A 38 -19.54 -67.84 67.24
CA ASP A 38 -20.06 -66.92 66.20
C ASP A 38 -18.94 -66.25 65.39
N TYR A 39 -17.68 -66.34 65.84
CA TYR A 39 -16.54 -65.67 65.21
C TYR A 39 -15.54 -66.68 64.63
N ILE A 40 -14.97 -66.34 63.48
CA ILE A 40 -13.95 -67.16 62.82
C ILE A 40 -12.62 -66.99 63.56
N ALA A 41 -11.83 -68.08 63.68
CA ALA A 41 -10.55 -68.10 64.39
C ALA A 41 -9.60 -66.94 64.00
N VAL A 42 -9.56 -66.56 62.72
CA VAL A 42 -8.74 -65.46 62.19
C VAL A 42 -9.13 -64.11 62.81
N GLN A 43 -10.41 -63.88 63.11
CA GLN A 43 -10.89 -62.60 63.65
C GLN A 43 -10.39 -62.34 65.08
N TYR A 44 -10.09 -63.40 65.85
CA TYR A 44 -9.46 -63.25 67.17
C TYR A 44 -7.99 -62.82 67.11
N LEU A 45 -7.37 -62.93 65.93
CA LEU A 45 -5.96 -62.62 65.67
C LEU A 45 -5.78 -61.30 64.90
N THR A 46 -6.85 -60.64 64.48
CA THR A 46 -6.82 -59.32 63.84
C THR A 46 -7.09 -58.18 64.83
N GLU A 47 -6.99 -56.94 64.37
CA GLU A 47 -7.19 -55.72 65.18
C GLU A 47 -8.62 -55.59 65.78
N ASN A 48 -9.57 -56.44 65.37
CA ASN A 48 -10.95 -56.43 65.85
C ASN A 48 -11.18 -57.19 67.19
N LYS A 49 -10.12 -57.68 67.85
CA LYS A 49 -10.22 -58.41 69.12
C LYS A 49 -10.99 -57.65 70.22
N ALA A 50 -10.85 -56.32 70.26
CA ALA A 50 -11.56 -55.47 71.23
C ALA A 50 -13.07 -55.43 70.98
N GLU A 51 -13.48 -55.45 69.71
CA GLU A 51 -14.90 -55.46 69.32
C GLU A 51 -15.55 -56.80 69.66
N ILE A 52 -14.85 -57.91 69.40
CA ILE A 52 -15.31 -59.26 69.76
C ILE A 52 -15.50 -59.38 71.29
N ALA A 53 -14.52 -58.94 72.07
CA ALA A 53 -14.60 -58.97 73.53
C ALA A 53 -15.78 -58.13 74.07
N ARG A 54 -16.07 -57.00 73.43
CA ARG A 54 -17.23 -56.16 73.75
C ARG A 54 -18.55 -56.88 73.46
N ASN A 55 -18.68 -57.50 72.29
CA ASN A 55 -19.91 -58.23 71.93
C ASN A 55 -20.15 -59.44 72.85
N MET A 56 -19.08 -60.18 73.19
CA MET A 56 -19.14 -61.25 74.19
C MET A 56 -19.56 -60.75 75.56
N SER A 57 -19.05 -59.58 75.99
CA SER A 57 -19.41 -59.00 77.29
C SER A 57 -20.91 -58.74 77.40
N VAL A 58 -21.58 -58.30 76.33
CA VAL A 58 -23.03 -58.06 76.31
C VAL A 58 -23.79 -59.36 76.51
N GLN A 59 -23.39 -60.44 75.83
CA GLN A 59 -24.06 -61.74 75.98
C GLN A 59 -23.85 -62.33 77.38
N VAL A 60 -22.66 -62.18 77.95
CA VAL A 60 -22.37 -62.63 79.32
C VAL A 60 -23.14 -61.79 80.33
N ASP A 61 -23.26 -60.48 80.14
CA ASP A 61 -24.03 -59.60 81.03
C ASP A 61 -25.52 -60.00 81.05
N GLN A 62 -26.11 -60.27 79.89
CA GLN A 62 -27.50 -60.77 79.78
C GLN A 62 -27.70 -62.11 80.48
N ALA A 63 -26.73 -63.02 80.39
CA ALA A 63 -26.80 -64.33 81.04
C ALA A 63 -26.65 -64.20 82.58
N MET A 64 -25.77 -63.32 83.03
CA MET A 64 -25.47 -63.08 84.45
C MET A 64 -26.54 -62.25 85.16
N ALA A 65 -27.31 -61.44 84.43
CA ALA A 65 -28.43 -60.67 84.97
C ALA A 65 -29.48 -61.55 85.69
N LYS A 66 -29.69 -62.80 85.25
CA LYS A 66 -30.59 -63.77 85.89
C LYS A 66 -30.14 -64.17 87.31
N TYR A 67 -28.86 -63.96 87.60
CA TYR A 67 -28.20 -64.23 88.87
C TYR A 67 -27.78 -62.93 89.57
N HIS A 68 -28.41 -61.80 89.22
CA HIS A 68 -28.20 -60.50 89.87
C HIS A 68 -26.73 -60.03 89.87
N ALA A 69 -25.98 -60.45 88.86
CA ALA A 69 -24.59 -60.06 88.64
C ALA A 69 -24.48 -59.23 87.35
N THR A 70 -23.81 -58.07 87.44
CA THR A 70 -23.54 -57.19 86.30
C THR A 70 -22.08 -57.31 85.89
N VAL A 71 -21.82 -57.53 84.61
CA VAL A 71 -20.48 -57.66 84.06
C VAL A 71 -19.90 -56.26 83.79
N VAL A 72 -18.75 -55.95 84.38
CA VAL A 72 -18.08 -54.65 84.21
C VAL A 72 -17.18 -54.66 82.98
N SER A 73 -16.45 -55.76 82.80
CA SER A 73 -15.51 -55.91 81.69
C SER A 73 -15.24 -57.38 81.44
N LEU A 74 -15.19 -57.75 80.16
CA LEU A 74 -14.69 -59.03 79.71
C LEU A 74 -13.49 -58.77 78.80
N LEU A 75 -12.33 -59.32 79.19
CA LEU A 75 -11.09 -59.18 78.45
C LEU A 75 -10.64 -60.55 77.97
N VAL A 76 -10.45 -60.67 76.66
CA VAL A 76 -9.85 -61.86 76.05
C VAL A 76 -8.34 -61.71 76.15
N ASN A 77 -7.72 -62.32 77.16
CA ASN A 77 -6.29 -62.15 77.40
C ASN A 77 -5.46 -62.98 76.40
N LYS A 78 -5.61 -64.30 76.44
CA LYS A 78 -4.82 -65.24 75.64
C LYS A 78 -5.74 -66.15 74.84
N VAL A 79 -5.52 -66.19 73.53
CA VAL A 79 -6.13 -67.17 72.63
C VAL A 79 -5.01 -68.10 72.20
N THR A 80 -5.09 -69.37 72.59
CA THR A 80 -4.14 -70.40 72.18
C THR A 80 -4.79 -71.29 71.15
N LEU A 81 -4.19 -71.33 69.96
CA LEU A 81 -4.58 -72.28 68.92
C LEU A 81 -3.66 -73.50 68.96
N PRO A 82 -4.14 -74.67 68.52
CA PRO A 82 -3.25 -75.79 68.22
C PRO A 82 -2.24 -75.40 67.12
N ARG A 83 -0.99 -75.87 67.25
CA ARG A 83 0.14 -75.50 66.36
C ARG A 83 -0.15 -75.67 64.86
N GLU A 84 -0.99 -76.63 64.51
CA GLU A 84 -1.35 -76.93 63.11
C GLU A 84 -2.19 -75.80 62.47
N TRP A 85 -3.01 -75.11 63.26
CA TRP A 85 -3.88 -74.03 62.79
C TRP A 85 -3.18 -72.67 62.73
N GLU A 86 -2.21 -72.44 63.62
CA GLU A 86 -1.43 -71.19 63.67
C GLU A 86 -0.69 -70.95 62.36
N ARG A 87 -0.06 -71.99 61.80
CA ARG A 87 0.63 -71.92 60.49
C ARG A 87 -0.29 -71.55 59.34
N VAL A 88 -1.51 -72.09 59.32
CA VAL A 88 -2.47 -71.85 58.23
C VAL A 88 -2.95 -70.40 58.27
N ILE A 89 -3.27 -69.87 59.45
CA ILE A 89 -3.73 -68.49 59.60
C ILE A 89 -2.63 -67.48 59.28
N GLU A 90 -1.39 -67.76 59.67
CA GLU A 90 -0.25 -66.91 59.36
C GLU A 90 0.00 -66.81 57.85
N SER A 91 -0.09 -67.95 57.13
CA SER A 91 0.01 -67.97 55.67
C SER A 91 -1.09 -67.16 54.95
N GLN A 92 -2.32 -67.19 55.47
CA GLN A 92 -3.42 -66.38 54.93
C GLN A 92 -3.19 -64.89 55.15
N ARG A 93 -2.66 -64.51 56.32
CA ARG A 93 -2.34 -63.12 56.62
C ARG A 93 -1.24 -62.58 55.70
N GLU A 94 -0.19 -63.36 55.47
CA GLU A 94 0.86 -63.01 54.51
C GLU A 94 0.31 -62.85 53.09
N THR A 95 -0.60 -63.73 52.66
CA THR A 95 -1.23 -63.65 51.33
C THR A 95 -2.01 -62.34 51.16
N ILE A 96 -2.83 -61.97 52.14
CA ILE A 96 -3.61 -60.72 52.10
C ILE A 96 -2.70 -59.48 52.09
N LEU A 97 -1.61 -59.51 52.87
CA LEU A 97 -0.63 -58.42 52.87
C LEU A 97 0.10 -58.31 51.52
N ASN A 98 0.47 -59.44 50.92
CA ASN A 98 1.12 -59.48 49.62
C ASN A 98 0.19 -58.98 48.50
N GLU A 99 -1.08 -59.34 48.52
CA GLU A 99 -2.08 -58.82 47.56
C GLU A 99 -2.26 -57.31 47.69
N ARG A 100 -2.37 -56.77 48.91
CA ARG A 100 -2.45 -55.31 49.13
C ARG A 100 -1.19 -54.58 48.66
N ASN A 101 -0.02 -55.16 48.91
CA ASN A 101 1.25 -54.59 48.44
C ASN A 101 1.36 -54.64 46.91
N ALA A 102 0.93 -55.73 46.28
CA ALA A 102 0.88 -55.86 44.83
C ALA A 102 -0.09 -54.85 44.18
N GLN A 103 -1.25 -54.62 44.79
CA GLN A 103 -2.20 -53.60 44.32
C GLN A 103 -1.62 -52.18 44.43
N ARG A 104 -0.99 -51.83 45.56
CA ARG A 104 -0.32 -50.53 45.74
C ARG A 104 0.81 -50.32 44.74
N ASN A 105 1.63 -51.34 44.52
CA ASN A 105 2.72 -51.28 43.53
C ASN A 105 2.17 -51.18 42.09
N GLY A 106 1.08 -51.88 41.79
CA GLY A 106 0.38 -51.76 40.50
C GLY A 106 -0.14 -50.35 40.23
N THR A 107 -0.74 -49.69 41.23
CA THR A 107 -1.21 -48.30 41.09
C THR A 107 -0.07 -47.30 40.90
N LEU A 108 1.04 -47.47 41.63
CA LEU A 108 2.22 -46.60 41.49
C LEU A 108 2.82 -46.70 40.08
N ASN A 109 2.96 -47.92 39.55
CA ASN A 109 3.48 -48.13 38.20
C ASN A 109 2.58 -47.53 37.11
N VAL A 110 1.25 -47.58 37.29
CA VAL A 110 0.30 -46.96 36.36
C VAL A 110 0.40 -45.44 36.39
N ASP A 111 0.57 -44.83 37.57
CA ASP A 111 0.69 -43.39 37.70
C ASP A 111 2.04 -42.88 37.17
N GLU A 112 3.14 -43.60 37.41
CA GLU A 112 4.43 -43.30 36.77
C GLU A 112 4.36 -43.39 35.24
N ALA A 113 3.69 -44.42 34.70
CA ALA A 113 3.51 -44.57 33.25
C ALA A 113 2.65 -43.44 32.66
N LYS A 114 1.59 -43.01 33.37
CA LYS A 114 0.77 -41.85 32.98
C LYS A 114 1.58 -40.55 33.00
N GLN A 115 2.40 -40.33 34.03
CA GLN A 115 3.26 -39.15 34.11
C GLN A 115 4.29 -39.11 32.98
N LYS A 116 4.95 -40.25 32.69
CA LYS A 116 5.88 -40.36 31.56
C LYS A 116 5.21 -40.10 30.21
N ARG A 117 3.99 -40.62 29.99
CA ARG A 117 3.22 -40.32 28.77
C ARG A 117 2.85 -38.83 28.69
N LYS A 118 2.44 -38.22 29.80
CA LYS A 118 2.11 -36.80 29.84
C LYS A 118 3.32 -35.92 29.54
N SER A 119 4.50 -36.23 30.08
CA SER A 119 5.71 -35.48 29.76
C SER A 119 6.14 -35.66 28.31
N GLN A 120 6.03 -36.87 27.75
CA GLN A 120 6.26 -37.10 26.31
C GLN A 120 5.30 -36.31 25.42
N LEU A 121 4.02 -36.25 25.77
CA LEU A 121 3.04 -35.44 25.03
C LEU A 121 3.38 -33.95 25.09
N ILE A 122 3.76 -33.42 26.26
CA ILE A 122 4.18 -32.03 26.40
C ILE A 122 5.42 -31.73 25.54
N LEU A 123 6.40 -32.64 25.52
CA LEU A 123 7.58 -32.51 24.68
C LEU A 123 7.22 -32.48 23.19
N LEU A 124 6.39 -33.41 22.73
CA LEU A 124 5.93 -33.46 21.33
C LEU A 124 5.13 -32.22 20.94
N ASP A 125 4.27 -31.70 21.82
CA ASP A 125 3.53 -30.47 21.58
C ASP A 125 4.46 -29.26 21.52
N ASN A 126 5.48 -29.20 22.38
CA ASN A 126 6.50 -28.15 22.33
C ASN A 126 7.32 -28.20 21.04
N GLU A 127 7.77 -29.39 20.62
CA GLU A 127 8.49 -29.59 19.34
C GLU A 127 7.61 -29.19 18.15
N ARG A 128 6.33 -29.59 18.15
CA ARG A 128 5.38 -29.21 17.10
C ARG A 128 5.17 -27.70 17.05
N ASN A 129 5.01 -27.05 18.21
CA ASN A 129 4.84 -25.60 18.28
C ASN A 129 6.10 -24.85 17.82
N GLN A 130 7.29 -25.36 18.14
CA GLN A 130 8.55 -24.82 17.62
C GLN A 130 8.61 -24.92 16.09
N GLN A 131 8.29 -26.08 15.50
CA GLN A 131 8.27 -26.24 14.04
C GLN A 131 7.24 -25.32 13.36
N ILE A 132 6.07 -25.11 13.96
CA ILE A 132 5.06 -24.19 13.44
C ILE A 132 5.60 -22.75 13.49
N ALA A 133 6.23 -22.35 14.60
CA ALA A 133 6.82 -21.03 14.74
C ALA A 133 7.95 -20.80 13.73
N GLU A 134 8.85 -21.77 13.53
CA GLU A 134 9.94 -21.70 12.56
C GLU A 134 9.41 -21.55 11.12
N LYS A 135 8.42 -22.37 10.73
CA LYS A 135 7.78 -22.25 9.41
C LYS A 135 7.06 -20.92 9.24
N GLY A 136 6.43 -20.40 10.30
CA GLY A 136 5.82 -19.07 10.30
C GLY A 136 6.85 -17.96 10.05
N ILE A 137 7.98 -17.99 10.76
CA ILE A 137 9.09 -17.03 10.57
C ILE A 137 9.67 -17.14 9.16
N GLU A 138 9.83 -18.35 8.62
CA GLU A 138 10.34 -18.55 7.25
C GLU A 138 9.37 -17.97 6.20
N GLN A 139 8.07 -18.20 6.36
CA GLN A 139 7.04 -17.60 5.49
C GLN A 139 7.03 -16.07 5.57
N GLU A 140 7.13 -15.51 6.79
CA GLU A 140 7.22 -14.07 6.99
C GLU A 140 8.47 -13.48 6.32
N ARG A 141 9.64 -14.11 6.49
CA ARG A 141 10.89 -13.70 5.83
C ARG A 141 10.77 -13.74 4.31
N ALA A 142 10.22 -14.81 3.76
CA ALA A 142 9.99 -14.93 2.32
C ALA A 142 9.00 -13.86 1.82
N SER A 143 7.95 -13.56 2.58
CA SER A 143 6.98 -12.51 2.24
C SER A 143 7.62 -11.12 2.27
N PHE A 144 8.49 -10.85 3.24
CA PHE A 144 9.21 -9.59 3.36
C PHE A 144 10.23 -9.41 2.23
N GLU A 145 10.99 -10.46 1.90
CA GLU A 145 11.94 -10.45 0.78
C GLU A 145 11.22 -10.24 -0.57
N ASN A 146 10.04 -10.84 -0.74
CA ASN A 146 9.22 -10.59 -1.93
C ASN A 146 8.71 -9.15 -1.97
N LEU A 147 8.27 -8.59 -0.83
CA LEU A 147 7.86 -7.19 -0.74
C LEU A 147 9.00 -6.22 -1.05
N THR A 148 10.22 -6.49 -0.59
CA THR A 148 11.38 -5.63 -0.90
C THR A 148 11.71 -5.69 -2.39
N LYS A 149 11.74 -6.87 -3.01
CA LYS A 149 11.97 -7.01 -4.46
C LYS A 149 10.91 -6.30 -5.30
N VAL A 150 9.63 -6.40 -4.90
CA VAL A 150 8.54 -5.69 -5.57
C VAL A 150 8.70 -4.17 -5.43
N ASN A 151 9.06 -3.68 -4.24
CA ASN A 151 9.29 -2.26 -4.02
C ASN A 151 10.49 -1.72 -4.81
N GLU A 152 11.58 -2.48 -4.89
CA GLU A 152 12.75 -2.16 -5.73
C GLU A 152 12.34 -2.06 -7.20
N ALA A 153 11.63 -3.06 -7.73
CA ALA A 153 11.15 -3.05 -9.11
C ALA A 153 10.18 -1.89 -9.40
N LEU A 154 9.31 -1.53 -8.45
CA LEU A 154 8.41 -0.38 -8.56
C LEU A 154 9.20 0.95 -8.57
N ASN A 155 10.23 1.07 -7.74
CA ASN A 155 11.10 2.25 -7.71
C ASN A 155 11.91 2.40 -9.00
N GLU A 156 12.47 1.31 -9.52
CA GLU A 156 13.15 1.29 -10.81
C GLU A 156 12.22 1.69 -11.96
N ARG A 157 11.00 1.13 -11.99
CA ARG A 157 9.97 1.50 -12.97
C ARG A 157 9.63 2.98 -12.87
N LYS A 158 9.43 3.51 -11.66
CA LYS A 158 9.12 4.93 -11.45
C LYS A 158 10.25 5.83 -11.94
N LYS A 159 11.51 5.46 -11.67
CA LYS A 159 12.69 6.18 -12.16
C LYS A 159 12.74 6.17 -13.69
N ALA A 160 12.55 5.01 -14.31
CA ALA A 160 12.54 4.90 -15.78
C ALA A 160 11.43 5.74 -16.44
N LEU A 161 10.24 5.82 -15.82
CA LEU A 161 9.16 6.68 -16.29
C LEU A 161 9.51 8.17 -16.19
N LEU A 162 10.09 8.60 -15.07
CA LEU A 162 10.53 9.99 -14.90
C LEU A 162 11.64 10.36 -15.89
N ASP A 163 12.62 9.48 -16.11
CA ASP A 163 13.69 9.68 -17.07
C ASP A 163 13.13 9.75 -18.52
N ALA A 164 12.17 8.89 -18.87
CA ALA A 164 11.51 8.92 -20.17
C ALA A 164 10.69 10.21 -20.38
N GLU A 165 9.98 10.68 -19.35
CA GLU A 165 9.21 11.93 -19.41
C GLU A 165 10.14 13.16 -19.52
N ALA A 166 11.24 13.19 -18.76
CA ALA A 166 12.25 14.23 -18.86
C ALA A 166 12.89 14.27 -20.27
N ASN A 167 13.27 13.12 -20.81
CA ASN A 167 13.80 13.02 -22.18
C ASN A 167 12.78 13.50 -23.21
N ARG A 168 11.51 13.10 -23.08
CA ARG A 168 10.44 13.55 -23.98
C ARG A 168 10.26 15.07 -23.91
N SER A 169 10.26 15.65 -22.72
CA SER A 169 10.14 17.10 -22.53
C SER A 169 11.32 17.85 -23.16
N GLN A 170 12.54 17.36 -22.98
CA GLN A 170 13.73 17.95 -23.61
C GLN A 170 13.67 17.88 -25.14
N VAL A 171 13.25 16.75 -25.70
CA VAL A 171 13.07 16.61 -27.15
C VAL A 171 12.00 17.58 -27.65
N LEU A 172 10.87 17.71 -26.96
CA LEU A 172 9.82 18.66 -27.34
C LEU A 172 10.35 20.10 -27.35
N ILE A 173 11.02 20.54 -26.28
CA ILE A 173 11.62 21.88 -26.19
C ILE A 173 12.62 22.10 -27.32
N ALA A 174 13.49 21.12 -27.61
CA ALA A 174 14.44 21.21 -28.70
C ALA A 174 13.75 21.31 -30.06
N THR A 175 12.69 20.52 -30.30
CA THR A 175 11.93 20.58 -31.56
C THR A 175 11.18 21.90 -31.71
N GLU A 176 10.61 22.45 -30.64
CA GLU A 176 9.95 23.76 -30.64
C GLU A 176 10.95 24.88 -30.94
N ALA A 177 12.16 24.82 -30.36
CA ALA A 177 13.24 25.75 -30.66
C ALA A 177 13.67 25.68 -32.14
N MET A 178 13.80 24.48 -32.70
CA MET A 178 14.13 24.29 -34.12
C MET A 178 13.01 24.82 -35.05
N ILE A 179 11.75 24.62 -34.68
CA ILE A 179 10.61 25.17 -35.43
C ILE A 179 10.64 26.70 -35.37
N ALA A 180 10.87 27.29 -34.20
CA ALA A 180 10.96 28.74 -34.04
C ALA A 180 12.10 29.35 -34.87
N GLU A 181 13.27 28.71 -34.89
CA GLU A 181 14.41 29.13 -35.72
C GLU A 181 14.07 29.05 -37.22
N ALA A 182 13.45 27.95 -37.66
CA ALA A 182 13.04 27.78 -39.06
C ALA A 182 11.99 28.81 -39.50
N VAL A 183 11.04 29.14 -38.61
CA VAL A 183 10.03 30.19 -38.85
C VAL A 183 10.70 31.55 -38.96
N ALA A 184 11.58 31.91 -38.02
CA ALA A 184 12.32 33.18 -38.05
C ALA A 184 13.20 33.31 -39.30
N ALA A 185 13.88 32.24 -39.72
CA ALA A 185 14.67 32.22 -40.94
C ALA A 185 13.80 32.41 -42.20
N ARG A 186 12.63 31.75 -42.25
CA ARG A 186 11.66 31.91 -43.34
C ARG A 186 11.12 33.34 -43.41
N GLU A 187 10.70 33.89 -42.28
CA GLU A 187 10.20 35.27 -42.20
C GLU A 187 11.27 36.27 -42.64
N GLY A 188 12.50 36.13 -42.14
CA GLY A 188 13.63 36.95 -42.58
C GLY A 188 13.90 36.85 -44.09
N SER A 189 13.78 35.67 -44.68
CA SER A 189 13.90 35.50 -46.14
C SER A 189 12.74 36.14 -46.91
N ILE A 190 11.52 36.06 -46.41
CA ILE A 190 10.35 36.68 -47.03
C ILE A 190 10.50 38.20 -46.98
N THR A 191 10.82 38.76 -45.81
CA THR A 191 11.02 40.21 -45.65
C THR A 191 12.09 40.72 -46.60
N LYS A 192 13.26 40.05 -46.71
CA LYS A 192 14.31 40.43 -47.67
C LYS A 192 13.78 40.46 -49.11
N LYS A 193 13.09 39.40 -49.56
CA LYS A 193 12.53 39.33 -50.91
C LYS A 193 11.47 40.40 -51.17
N THR A 194 10.65 40.72 -50.18
CA THR A 194 9.66 41.80 -50.28
C THR A 194 10.36 43.15 -50.41
N THR A 195 11.36 43.44 -49.58
CA THR A 195 12.14 44.68 -49.67
C THR A 195 12.87 44.81 -51.01
N ASP A 196 13.46 43.73 -51.52
CA ASP A 196 14.11 43.72 -52.84
C ASP A 196 13.12 44.00 -53.97
N ARG A 197 11.92 43.39 -53.91
CA ARG A 197 10.85 43.64 -54.87
C ARG A 197 10.40 45.10 -54.83
N ASP A 198 10.13 45.63 -53.64
CA ASP A 198 9.63 47.00 -53.47
C ASP A 198 10.69 48.03 -53.91
N ARG A 199 11.98 47.74 -53.71
CA ARG A 199 13.08 48.54 -54.27
C ARG A 199 13.08 48.54 -55.79
N LEU A 200 12.99 47.36 -56.43
CA LEU A 200 12.96 47.26 -57.90
C LEU A 200 11.74 47.97 -58.49
N GLU A 201 10.58 47.89 -57.83
CA GLU A 201 9.38 48.62 -58.23
C GLU A 201 9.60 50.13 -58.19
N LEU A 202 10.23 50.64 -57.12
CA LEU A 202 10.57 52.05 -56.99
C LEU A 202 11.56 52.51 -58.08
N GLU A 203 12.61 51.72 -58.33
CA GLU A 203 13.58 51.99 -59.40
C GLU A 203 12.88 52.09 -60.76
N TRP A 204 11.98 51.15 -61.07
CA TRP A 204 11.22 51.17 -62.32
C TRP A 204 10.28 52.38 -62.42
N GLN A 205 9.61 52.77 -61.33
CA GLN A 205 8.80 53.99 -61.31
C GLN A 205 9.64 55.24 -61.56
N ILE A 206 10.85 55.33 -60.98
CA ILE A 206 11.78 56.44 -61.22
C ILE A 206 12.17 56.49 -62.70
N GLU A 207 12.49 55.36 -63.32
CA GLU A 207 12.81 55.29 -64.76
C GLU A 207 11.66 55.77 -65.64
N ILE A 208 10.42 55.35 -65.34
CA ILE A 208 9.23 55.81 -66.06
C ILE A 208 9.07 57.33 -65.91
N MET A 209 9.20 57.86 -64.69
CA MET A 209 9.09 59.30 -64.45
C MET A 209 10.20 60.10 -65.15
N ALA A 210 11.43 59.59 -65.15
CA ALA A 210 12.55 60.19 -65.88
C ALA A 210 12.29 60.19 -67.39
N ALA A 211 11.81 59.07 -67.95
CA ALA A 211 11.45 58.99 -69.36
C ALA A 211 10.28 59.91 -69.74
N GLN A 212 9.29 60.09 -68.86
CA GLN A 212 8.21 61.05 -69.03
C GLN A 212 8.73 62.49 -68.99
N ALA A 213 9.58 62.83 -68.02
CA ALA A 213 10.18 64.16 -67.93
C ALA A 213 11.03 64.48 -69.17
N ASP A 214 11.84 63.53 -69.65
CA ASP A 214 12.62 63.69 -70.89
C ASP A 214 11.72 63.88 -72.12
N ALA A 215 10.60 63.14 -72.19
CA ALA A 215 9.61 63.31 -73.25
C ALA A 215 8.95 64.69 -73.21
N ASP A 216 8.59 65.18 -72.02
CA ASP A 216 8.02 66.52 -71.81
C ASP A 216 9.02 67.62 -72.18
N VAL A 217 10.29 67.48 -71.81
CA VAL A 217 11.36 68.41 -72.21
C VAL A 217 11.48 68.45 -73.72
N LYS A 218 11.56 67.30 -74.41
CA LYS A 218 11.62 67.25 -75.88
C LYS A 218 10.40 67.86 -76.54
N TYR A 219 9.20 67.62 -75.98
CA TYR A 219 7.97 68.24 -76.47
C TYR A 219 7.99 69.76 -76.32
N LEU A 220 8.44 70.27 -75.17
CA LEU A 220 8.59 71.70 -74.92
C LEU A 220 9.63 72.34 -75.83
N GLU A 221 10.78 71.70 -76.05
CA GLU A 221 11.82 72.14 -76.99
C GLU A 221 11.27 72.22 -78.42
N ALA A 222 10.62 71.15 -78.90
CA ALA A 222 10.01 71.13 -80.23
C ALA A 222 8.93 72.22 -80.39
N THR A 223 8.11 72.44 -79.36
CA THR A 223 7.10 73.50 -79.34
C THR A 223 7.73 74.89 -79.35
N ALA A 224 8.81 75.08 -78.59
CA ALA A 224 9.56 76.34 -78.56
C ALA A 224 10.22 76.64 -79.90
N GLU A 225 10.81 75.63 -80.55
CA GLU A 225 11.41 75.76 -81.89
C GLU A 225 10.35 76.06 -82.95
N ALA A 226 9.21 75.35 -82.94
CA ALA A 226 8.07 75.63 -83.82
C ALA A 226 7.53 77.06 -83.63
N ASN A 227 7.42 77.54 -82.39
CA ASN A 227 7.01 78.91 -82.10
C ASN A 227 8.06 79.93 -82.56
N ASN A 228 9.35 79.64 -82.38
CA ASN A 228 10.42 80.53 -82.82
C ASN A 228 10.47 80.64 -84.35
N THR A 229 10.36 79.53 -85.08
CA THR A 229 10.30 79.52 -86.55
C THR A 229 9.07 80.28 -87.06
N LEU A 230 7.90 80.08 -86.44
CA LEU A 230 6.69 80.84 -86.77
C LEU A 230 6.86 82.35 -86.49
N ARG A 231 7.51 82.72 -85.39
CA ARG A 231 7.82 84.12 -85.06
C ARG A 231 8.76 84.74 -86.09
N ILE A 232 9.84 84.03 -86.47
CA ILE A 232 10.78 84.46 -87.52
C ILE A 232 10.04 84.63 -88.85
N GLY A 233 9.22 83.65 -89.25
CA GLY A 233 8.41 83.73 -90.47
C GLY A 233 7.46 84.94 -90.48
N LYS A 234 6.73 85.17 -89.38
CA LYS A 234 5.88 86.37 -89.22
C LYS A 234 6.68 87.66 -89.32
N SER A 235 7.87 87.72 -88.72
CA SER A 235 8.74 88.90 -88.78
C SER A 235 9.22 89.18 -90.21
N HIS A 236 9.57 88.15 -90.99
CA HIS A 236 9.96 88.30 -92.40
C HIS A 236 8.79 88.78 -93.27
N VAL A 237 7.60 88.19 -93.10
CA VAL A 237 6.39 88.63 -93.82
C VAL A 237 6.07 90.09 -93.48
N TYR A 238 6.16 90.47 -92.21
CA TYR A 238 5.96 91.85 -91.78
C TYR A 238 7.00 92.79 -92.41
N ALA A 239 8.28 92.45 -92.37
CA ALA A 239 9.34 93.23 -92.99
C ALA A 239 9.14 93.41 -94.50
N ALA A 240 8.75 92.33 -95.21
CA ALA A 240 8.41 92.38 -96.63
C ALA A 240 7.19 93.27 -96.91
N GLN A 241 6.14 93.19 -96.07
CA GLN A 241 4.96 94.03 -96.19
C GLN A 241 5.29 95.51 -95.95
N VAL A 242 6.12 95.83 -94.96
CA VAL A 242 6.59 97.19 -94.70
C VAL A 242 7.41 97.71 -95.89
N ALA A 243 8.34 96.90 -96.41
CA ALA A 243 9.13 97.26 -97.59
C ALA A 243 8.24 97.52 -98.82
N LEU A 244 7.24 96.67 -99.06
CA LEU A 244 6.30 96.81 -100.17
C LEU A 244 5.36 98.02 -99.99
N ASN A 245 4.93 98.31 -98.76
CA ASN A 245 4.17 99.51 -98.47
C ASN A 245 5.03 100.77 -98.67
N ALA A 246 6.31 100.73 -98.32
CA ALA A 246 7.25 101.82 -98.57
C ALA A 246 7.46 102.06 -100.08
N THR A 247 7.67 101.01 -100.88
CA THR A 247 7.78 101.16 -102.35
C THR A 247 6.49 101.69 -102.96
N ARG A 248 5.32 101.16 -102.56
CA ARG A 248 4.01 101.72 -102.99
C ARG A 248 3.87 103.19 -102.64
N THR A 249 4.34 103.59 -101.46
CA THR A 249 4.28 105.00 -101.03
C THR A 249 5.17 105.86 -101.91
N VAL A 250 6.42 105.45 -102.16
CA VAL A 250 7.34 106.15 -103.09
C VAL A 250 6.72 106.25 -104.48
N LEU A 251 6.22 105.16 -105.05
CA LEU A 251 5.56 105.13 -106.37
C LEU A 251 4.35 106.07 -106.42
N ARG A 252 3.52 106.07 -105.38
CA ARG A 252 2.39 106.98 -105.27
C ARG A 252 2.86 108.42 -105.21
N THR A 253 3.91 108.73 -104.44
CA THR A 253 4.50 110.07 -104.36
C THR A 253 5.10 110.52 -105.70
N LEU A 254 5.82 109.66 -106.41
CA LEU A 254 6.34 109.94 -107.75
C LEU A 254 5.20 110.29 -108.71
N ARG A 255 4.11 109.51 -108.69
CA ARG A 255 2.94 109.77 -109.53
C ARG A 255 2.19 111.05 -109.15
N THR A 256 1.94 111.29 -107.85
CA THR A 256 1.09 112.41 -107.40
C THR A 256 1.84 113.73 -107.29
N ARG A 257 3.10 113.73 -106.84
CA ARG A 257 3.89 114.96 -106.65
C ARG A 257 4.71 115.35 -107.88
N LEU A 258 5.28 114.39 -108.61
CA LEU A 258 6.10 114.68 -109.80
C LEU A 258 5.31 114.55 -111.10
N GLY A 259 4.05 114.12 -111.05
CA GLY A 259 3.16 114.06 -112.22
C GLY A 259 3.53 112.98 -113.24
N LEU A 260 4.39 112.02 -112.89
CA LEU A 260 4.83 110.98 -113.81
C LEU A 260 3.67 110.05 -114.21
N ASN A 261 3.60 109.71 -115.49
CA ASN A 261 2.65 108.71 -115.99
C ASN A 261 3.12 107.28 -115.67
N SER A 262 2.24 106.29 -115.84
CA SER A 262 2.55 104.89 -115.47
C SER A 262 3.78 104.32 -116.18
N SER A 263 4.02 104.69 -117.45
CA SER A 263 5.21 104.28 -118.21
C SER A 263 6.51 104.90 -117.70
N GLU A 264 6.49 106.17 -117.30
CA GLU A 264 7.66 106.90 -116.78
C GLU A 264 8.07 106.42 -115.40
N VAL A 265 7.10 106.06 -114.55
CA VAL A 265 7.38 105.48 -113.23
C VAL A 265 8.11 104.14 -113.35
N VAL A 266 7.72 103.29 -114.31
CA VAL A 266 8.40 102.01 -114.57
C VAL A 266 9.82 102.25 -115.09
N LEU A 267 10.01 103.22 -116.00
CA LEU A 267 11.33 103.56 -116.51
C LEU A 267 12.25 104.08 -115.38
N TYR A 268 11.73 104.90 -114.47
CA TYR A 268 12.45 105.39 -113.30
C TYR A 268 12.90 104.25 -112.38
N GLU A 269 12.01 103.31 -112.04
CA GLU A 269 12.40 102.14 -111.23
C GLU A 269 13.44 101.28 -111.94
N TRP A 270 13.34 101.06 -113.25
CA TRP A 270 14.32 100.28 -114.01
C TRP A 270 15.71 100.91 -113.97
N VAL A 271 15.80 102.24 -114.14
CA VAL A 271 17.08 102.96 -114.02
C VAL A 271 17.66 102.86 -112.61
N GLN A 272 16.83 102.98 -111.56
CA GLN A 272 17.28 102.81 -110.18
C GLN A 272 17.77 101.38 -109.91
N TRP A 273 17.07 100.37 -110.44
CA TRP A 273 17.47 98.97 -110.31
C TRP A 273 18.82 98.71 -110.99
N MET A 274 19.00 99.22 -112.23
CA MET A 274 20.26 99.13 -112.98
C MET A 274 21.43 99.79 -112.26
N LYS A 275 21.19 100.92 -111.56
CA LYS A 275 22.23 101.59 -110.75
C LYS A 275 22.66 100.79 -109.54
N LYS A 276 21.77 99.99 -108.95
CA LYS A 276 22.04 99.20 -107.75
C LYS A 276 22.73 97.86 -108.04
N HIS A 277 22.64 97.36 -109.29
CA HIS A 277 23.17 96.05 -109.72
C HIS A 277 24.30 96.17 -110.77
N ARG A 278 24.91 97.35 -110.88
CA ARG A 278 26.21 97.56 -111.52
C ARG A 278 27.29 97.59 -110.45
#